data_AF-A0A7L3LLG7-F1
#
_entry.id   AF-A0A7L3LLG7-F1
#
_cell.length_a   1.000
_cell.length_b   1.000
_cell.length_c   1.000
_cell.angle_alpha   90.00
_cell.angle_beta   90.00
_cell.angle_gamma   90.00
#
_symmetry.space_group_name_H-M   'P 1'
#
loop_
_entity.id
_entity.type
_entity.pdbx_description
1 polymer ?
#
loop_
_entity_poly.entity_id
_entity_poly.type
_entity_poly.pdbx_seq_one_letter_code
_entity_poly.pdbx_strand_id
1 'polypeptide(L)'
;MVLLVPELTFMTGIPDAKRDSRMLKDVMREMTQSPKQHYHRLLNLLKRIQDNPEASGELLRWGLTLDTDIHRTQGQILPLERINLRNSSFMPAEDLMWSKEVTREASISTISMNYWLLVYPRRLQDLAKELVKAMESSCGPMGMRLSRPVVVELKDDRIETYAKTI
;
A
#
# COMPACT_ATOMS: atom_id res chain seq x y z
N MET A 1 26.15 15.24 -34.36
CA MET A 1 25.28 16.04 -33.47
C MET A 1 23.86 15.87 -33.98
N VAL A 2 22.94 15.37 -33.15
CA VAL A 2 21.53 15.17 -33.55
C VAL A 2 20.72 16.34 -32.99
N LEU A 3 20.07 17.11 -33.87
CA LEU A 3 19.17 18.19 -33.49
C LEU A 3 17.74 17.68 -33.61
N LEU A 4 16.96 17.80 -32.52
CA LEU A 4 15.57 17.39 -32.50
C LEU A 4 14.66 18.60 -32.72
N VAL A 5 13.62 18.40 -33.52
CA VAL A 5 12.56 19.39 -33.76
C VAL A 5 11.55 19.28 -32.61
N PRO A 6 11.39 20.31 -31.75
CA PRO A 6 10.54 20.24 -30.56
C PRO A 6 9.09 19.80 -30.84
N GLU A 7 8.55 20.20 -31.99
CA GLU A 7 7.20 19.89 -32.46
C GLU A 7 7.00 18.39 -32.78
N LEU A 8 8.10 17.66 -33.00
CA LEU A 8 8.11 16.22 -33.26
C LEU A 8 8.58 15.42 -32.03
N THR A 9 8.92 16.09 -30.93
CA THR A 9 9.36 15.45 -29.69
C THR A 9 8.29 15.54 -28.61
N PHE A 10 7.96 14.38 -28.04
CA PHE A 10 7.06 14.27 -26.91
C PHE A 10 7.81 13.73 -25.70
N MET A 11 7.60 14.35 -24.54
CA MET A 11 8.17 13.83 -23.30
C MET A 11 7.41 12.57 -22.89
N THR A 12 8.10 11.43 -22.89
CA THR A 12 7.54 10.14 -22.44
C THR A 12 7.79 9.93 -20.95
N GLY A 13 6.85 9.26 -20.27
CA GLY A 13 6.90 9.04 -18.81
C GLY A 13 6.00 10.02 -18.06
N ILE A 14 5.84 9.79 -16.75
CA ILE A 14 5.01 10.64 -15.88
C ILE A 14 5.93 11.65 -15.20
N PRO A 15 5.93 12.95 -15.59
CA PRO A 15 6.73 13.95 -14.91
C PRO A 15 6.35 14.11 -13.43
N ASP A 16 7.34 14.36 -12.58
CA ASP A 16 7.13 14.57 -11.14
C ASP A 16 6.17 15.74 -10.84
N ALA A 17 6.19 16.79 -11.67
CA ALA A 17 5.27 17.93 -11.58
C ALA A 17 3.79 17.58 -11.86
N LYS A 18 3.52 16.39 -12.43
CA LYS A 18 2.17 15.86 -12.69
C LYS A 18 1.84 14.64 -11.83
N ARG A 19 2.62 14.32 -10.78
CA ARG A 19 2.22 13.36 -9.74
C ARG A 19 1.15 13.95 -8.83
N ASP A 20 0.11 14.51 -9.42
CA ASP A 20 -1.14 14.71 -8.71
C ASP A 20 -1.65 13.31 -8.33
N SER A 21 -1.93 13.11 -7.04
CA SER A 21 -2.36 11.81 -6.51
C SER A 21 -3.60 11.25 -7.23
N ARG A 22 -4.40 12.12 -7.84
CA ARG A 22 -5.56 11.77 -8.69
C ARG A 22 -5.13 11.21 -10.05
N MET A 23 -4.24 11.89 -10.78
CA MET A 23 -3.75 11.41 -12.07
C MET A 23 -3.05 10.06 -11.95
N LEU A 24 -2.23 9.87 -10.92
CA LEU A 24 -1.58 8.58 -10.69
C LEU A 24 -2.60 7.49 -10.36
N LYS A 25 -3.64 7.78 -9.58
CA LYS A 25 -4.73 6.82 -9.30
C LYS A 25 -5.47 6.40 -10.56
N ASP A 26 -5.78 7.33 -11.46
CA ASP A 26 -6.45 7.02 -12.73
C ASP A 26 -5.56 6.16 -13.63
N VAL A 27 -4.27 6.50 -13.76
CA VAL A 27 -3.31 5.69 -14.51
C VAL A 27 -3.18 4.29 -13.90
N MET A 28 -3.04 4.20 -12.57
CA MET A 28 -2.97 2.92 -11.89
C MET A 28 -4.26 2.10 -12.06
N ARG A 29 -5.44 2.73 -12.07
CA ARG A 29 -6.71 2.02 -12.32
C ARG A 29 -6.71 1.36 -13.69
N GLU A 30 -6.27 2.06 -14.73
CA GLU A 30 -6.19 1.51 -16.09
C GLU A 30 -5.06 0.49 -16.27
N MET A 31 -3.97 0.63 -15.52
CA MET A 31 -2.82 -0.30 -15.55
C MET A 31 -3.05 -1.56 -14.72
N THR A 32 -3.87 -1.49 -13.67
CA THR A 32 -4.14 -2.62 -12.79
C THR A 32 -5.01 -3.63 -13.53
N GLN A 33 -4.46 -4.81 -13.75
CA GLN A 33 -5.16 -5.91 -14.41
C GLN A 33 -5.46 -7.00 -13.40
N SER A 34 -6.64 -7.59 -13.48
CA SER A 34 -6.91 -8.83 -12.74
C SER A 34 -6.03 -9.96 -13.30
N PRO A 35 -5.71 -11.00 -12.50
CA PRO A 35 -4.93 -12.14 -12.98
C PRO A 35 -5.51 -12.78 -14.25
N LYS A 36 -6.84 -12.85 -14.34
CA LYS A 36 -7.55 -13.35 -15.53
C LYS A 36 -7.33 -12.45 -16.74
N GLN A 37 -7.46 -11.12 -16.60
CA GLN A 37 -7.23 -10.19 -17.70
C GLN A 37 -5.77 -10.25 -18.18
N HIS A 38 -4.83 -10.30 -17.24
CA HIS A 38 -3.41 -10.42 -17.55
C HIS A 38 -3.11 -11.70 -18.35
N TYR A 39 -3.66 -12.84 -17.91
CA TYR A 39 -3.57 -14.11 -18.63
C TYR A 39 -4.08 -14.03 -20.08
N HIS A 40 -5.27 -13.45 -20.30
CA HIS A 40 -5.82 -13.31 -21.66
C HIS A 40 -4.97 -12.39 -22.54
N ARG A 41 -4.43 -11.31 -21.99
CA ARG A 41 -3.52 -10.42 -22.74
C ARG A 41 -2.25 -11.14 -23.17
N LEU A 42 -1.70 -11.98 -22.31
CA LEU A 42 -0.50 -12.75 -22.60
C LEU A 42 -0.77 -13.82 -23.67
N LEU A 43 -1.87 -14.55 -23.58
CA LEU A 43 -2.29 -15.48 -24.65
C LEU A 43 -2.51 -14.78 -25.99
N ASN A 44 -3.16 -13.61 -25.98
CA ASN A 44 -3.34 -12.82 -27.20
C ASN A 44 -2.01 -12.33 -27.79
N LEU A 45 -1.03 -11.99 -26.95
CA LEU A 45 0.30 -11.64 -27.40
C LEU A 45 1.00 -12.85 -28.04
N LEU A 46 0.97 -14.02 -27.39
CA LEU A 46 1.54 -15.26 -27.94
C LEU A 46 0.93 -15.59 -29.29
N LYS A 47 -0.40 -15.52 -29.40
CA LYS A 47 -1.12 -15.73 -30.66
C LYS A 47 -0.68 -14.74 -31.75
N ARG A 48 -0.57 -13.44 -31.43
CA ARG A 48 -0.12 -12.42 -32.40
C ARG A 48 1.32 -12.63 -32.88
N ILE A 49 2.19 -13.16 -32.02
CA ILE A 49 3.56 -13.48 -32.42
C ILE A 49 3.57 -14.71 -33.32
N GLN A 50 2.84 -15.77 -32.97
CA GLN A 50 2.74 -16.99 -33.77
C GLN A 50 2.10 -16.74 -35.15
N ASP A 51 1.01 -15.98 -35.19
CA ASP A 51 0.28 -15.63 -36.41
C ASP A 51 1.09 -14.69 -37.33
N ASN A 52 2.18 -14.08 -36.84
CA ASN A 52 3.06 -13.23 -37.63
C ASN A 52 4.17 -14.08 -38.28
N PRO A 53 4.19 -14.23 -39.61
CA PRO A 53 5.17 -15.07 -40.31
C PRO A 53 6.60 -14.54 -40.20
N GLU A 54 6.82 -13.23 -40.10
CA GLU A 54 8.14 -12.64 -39.92
C GLU A 54 8.71 -12.97 -38.53
N ALA A 55 7.90 -12.77 -37.49
CA ALA A 55 8.30 -13.05 -36.12
C ALA A 55 8.54 -14.54 -35.88
N SER A 56 7.63 -15.40 -36.36
CA SER A 56 7.77 -16.86 -36.29
C SER A 56 8.96 -17.36 -37.12
N GLY A 57 9.21 -16.75 -38.28
CA GLY A 57 10.37 -17.03 -39.12
C GLY A 57 11.69 -16.74 -38.39
N GLU A 58 11.81 -15.57 -37.76
CA GLU A 58 12.99 -15.23 -36.96
C GLU A 58 13.17 -16.20 -35.79
N LEU A 59 12.12 -16.54 -35.03
CA LEU A 59 12.24 -17.50 -33.93
C LEU A 59 12.76 -18.86 -34.42
N LEU A 60 12.22 -19.35 -35.54
CA LEU A 60 12.65 -20.62 -36.13
C LEU A 60 14.09 -20.58 -36.62
N ARG A 61 14.57 -19.44 -37.16
CA ARG A 61 15.98 -19.26 -37.54
C ARG A 61 16.93 -19.42 -36.35
N TRP A 62 16.47 -19.10 -35.16
CA TRP A 62 17.20 -19.28 -33.90
C TRP A 62 16.98 -20.67 -33.28
N GLY A 63 16.20 -21.55 -33.93
CA GLY A 63 15.82 -22.86 -33.40
C GLY A 63 14.83 -22.79 -32.24
N LEU A 64 14.11 -21.67 -32.09
CA LEU A 64 13.17 -21.43 -31.01
C LEU A 64 11.73 -21.59 -31.49
N THR A 65 10.88 -22.13 -30.61
CA THR A 65 9.43 -22.21 -30.80
C THR A 65 8.75 -21.72 -29.52
N LEU A 66 7.71 -20.91 -29.67
CA LEU A 66 6.91 -20.46 -28.52
C LEU A 66 5.78 -21.44 -28.24
N ASP A 67 5.60 -21.78 -26.97
CA ASP A 67 4.43 -22.52 -26.50
C ASP A 67 3.16 -21.66 -26.62
N THR A 68 2.02 -22.31 -26.69
CA THR A 68 0.68 -21.70 -26.84
C THR A 68 0.04 -21.31 -25.52
N ASP A 69 0.58 -21.77 -24.38
CA ASP A 69 0.08 -21.48 -23.04
C ASP A 69 1.22 -21.16 -22.07
N ILE A 70 0.86 -20.60 -20.91
CA ILE A 70 1.78 -20.35 -19.81
C ILE A 70 2.10 -21.68 -19.12
N HIS A 71 3.39 -21.91 -18.87
CA HIS A 71 3.86 -23.08 -18.15
C HIS A 71 3.20 -23.21 -16.77
N ARG A 72 2.63 -24.38 -16.47
CA ARG A 72 2.00 -24.68 -15.18
C ARG A 72 3.01 -25.33 -14.25
N THR A 73 3.18 -24.73 -13.08
CA THR A 73 4.05 -25.26 -12.02
C THR A 73 3.23 -25.80 -10.86
N GLN A 74 3.76 -26.81 -10.17
CA GLN A 74 3.17 -27.27 -8.91
C GLN A 74 3.58 -26.33 -7.77
N GLY A 75 2.60 -25.69 -7.14
CA GLY A 75 2.77 -24.91 -5.92
C GLY A 75 2.22 -25.65 -4.71
N GLN A 76 2.69 -25.30 -3.52
CA GLN A 76 2.14 -25.76 -2.26
C GLN A 76 1.44 -24.61 -1.54
N ILE A 77 0.24 -24.86 -1.02
CA ILE A 77 -0.47 -23.92 -0.14
C ILE A 77 0.00 -24.20 1.28
N LEU A 78 0.59 -23.19 1.93
CA LEU A 78 1.01 -23.30 3.32
C LEU A 78 -0.23 -23.34 4.24
N PRO A 79 -0.19 -24.13 5.31
CA PRO A 79 -1.27 -24.15 6.28
C PRO A 79 -1.40 -22.79 6.98
N LEU A 80 -2.62 -22.46 7.41
CA LEU A 80 -2.89 -21.27 8.20
C LEU A 80 -2.16 -21.35 9.54
N GLU A 81 -1.54 -20.24 9.95
CA GLU A 81 -0.84 -20.13 11.22
C GLU A 81 -1.71 -19.49 12.30
N ARG A 82 -1.48 -19.91 13.55
CA ARG A 82 -2.19 -19.37 14.71
C ARG A 82 -1.60 -18.03 15.11
N ILE A 83 -2.45 -17.02 15.29
CA ILE A 83 -2.05 -15.74 15.88
C ILE A 83 -2.15 -15.86 17.39
N ASN A 84 -1.04 -15.59 18.08
CA ASN A 84 -0.98 -15.55 19.54
C ASN A 84 -1.07 -14.11 20.03
N LEU A 85 -1.85 -13.90 21.09
CA LEU A 85 -1.95 -12.67 21.86
C LEU A 85 -1.46 -12.96 23.29
N ARG A 86 -1.54 -11.98 24.19
CA ARG A 86 -1.02 -12.15 25.55
C ARG A 86 -1.69 -13.28 26.31
N ASN A 87 -3.02 -13.32 26.28
CA ASN A 87 -3.83 -14.25 27.07
C ASN A 87 -4.58 -15.27 26.23
N SER A 88 -4.60 -15.10 24.90
CA SER A 88 -5.42 -15.89 24.00
C SER A 88 -4.73 -16.10 22.68
N SER A 89 -5.33 -16.93 21.83
CA SER A 89 -4.82 -17.19 20.49
C SER A 89 -5.98 -17.62 19.60
N PHE A 90 -5.90 -17.32 18.31
CA PHE A 90 -6.97 -17.58 17.36
C PHE A 90 -6.40 -17.92 15.97
N MET A 91 -7.23 -18.51 15.12
CA MET A 91 -6.90 -18.72 13.71
C MET A 91 -7.43 -17.56 12.88
N PRO A 92 -6.63 -17.01 11.94
CA PRO A 92 -7.11 -16.01 10.99
C PRO A 92 -8.32 -16.51 10.21
N ALA A 93 -9.20 -15.58 9.82
CA ALA A 93 -10.26 -15.86 8.88
C ALA A 93 -9.69 -16.16 7.47
N GLU A 94 -10.53 -16.74 6.59
CA GLU A 94 -10.13 -17.13 5.23
C GLU A 94 -9.64 -15.94 4.38
N ASP A 95 -10.13 -14.74 4.68
CA ASP A 95 -9.71 -13.49 4.03
C ASP A 95 -8.39 -12.93 4.58
N LEU A 96 -7.75 -13.63 5.52
CA LEU A 96 -6.54 -13.21 6.22
C LEU A 96 -6.68 -11.83 6.86
N MET A 97 -7.88 -11.45 7.27
CA MET A 97 -8.11 -10.25 8.07
C MET A 97 -8.21 -10.58 9.55
N TRP A 98 -7.34 -9.98 10.36
CA TRP A 98 -7.30 -10.17 11.82
C TRP A 98 -7.31 -8.85 12.62
N SER A 99 -7.63 -7.74 11.97
CA SER A 99 -7.54 -6.39 12.56
C SER A 99 -8.54 -6.19 13.71
N LYS A 100 -9.72 -6.81 13.64
CA LYS A 100 -10.75 -6.71 14.68
C LYS A 100 -10.41 -7.57 15.89
N GLU A 101 -9.77 -8.69 15.67
CA GLU A 101 -9.43 -9.69 16.67
C GLU A 101 -8.24 -9.18 17.51
N VAL A 102 -7.23 -8.60 16.85
CA VAL A 102 -6.04 -8.03 17.52
C VAL A 102 -6.36 -6.77 18.33
N THR A 103 -7.38 -6.00 17.94
CA THR A 103 -7.76 -4.77 18.66
C THR A 103 -8.63 -5.01 19.90
N ARG A 104 -9.16 -6.22 20.08
CA ARG A 104 -10.09 -6.56 21.19
C ARG A 104 -9.41 -7.16 22.41
N GLU A 105 -8.14 -7.52 22.31
CA GLU A 105 -7.43 -8.27 23.35
C GLU A 105 -5.99 -7.78 23.50
N ALA A 106 -5.40 -8.02 24.66
CA ALA A 106 -4.07 -7.53 24.98
C ALA A 106 -3.00 -8.11 24.03
N SER A 107 -2.20 -7.22 23.43
CA SER A 107 -1.09 -7.63 22.57
C SER A 107 -0.01 -8.36 23.39
N ILE A 108 0.72 -9.29 22.75
CA ILE A 108 1.78 -10.13 23.38
C ILE A 108 2.68 -9.27 24.28
N SER A 109 3.22 -8.19 23.71
CA SER A 109 3.99 -7.18 24.42
C SER A 109 3.37 -5.81 24.17
N THR A 110 3.16 -5.05 25.25
CA THR A 110 2.64 -3.68 25.17
C THR A 110 3.53 -2.77 25.99
N ILE A 111 3.80 -1.58 25.45
CA ILE A 111 4.56 -0.54 26.14
C ILE A 111 3.56 0.54 26.55
N SER A 112 3.45 0.79 27.85
CA SER A 112 2.58 1.85 28.37
C SER A 112 3.15 3.22 28.00
N MET A 113 2.29 4.11 27.49
CA MET A 113 2.66 5.48 27.16
C MET A 113 2.36 6.38 28.36
N ASN A 114 3.36 6.53 29.24
CA ASN A 114 3.19 7.21 30.51
C ASN A 114 3.34 8.74 30.41
N TYR A 115 4.21 9.22 29.52
CA TYR A 115 4.51 10.64 29.33
C TYR A 115 4.60 10.94 27.84
N TRP A 116 3.69 11.77 27.35
CA TRP A 116 3.65 12.17 25.95
C TRP A 116 2.99 13.54 25.81
N LEU A 117 3.30 14.20 24.70
CA LEU A 117 2.88 15.55 24.38
C LEU A 117 1.93 15.52 23.18
N LEU A 118 0.83 16.26 23.26
CA LEU A 118 -0.06 16.51 22.15
C LEU A 118 -0.02 18.00 21.80
N VAL A 119 0.61 18.31 20.67
CA VAL A 119 0.74 19.67 20.14
C VAL A 119 -0.27 19.86 19.03
N TYR A 120 -1.16 20.84 19.14
CA TYR A 120 -2.16 21.14 18.12
C TYR A 120 -2.45 22.64 18.02
N PRO A 121 -2.85 23.14 16.84
CA PRO A 121 -3.28 24.53 16.71
C PRO A 121 -4.69 24.72 17.24
N ARG A 122 -4.97 25.88 17.85
CA ARG A 122 -6.25 26.17 18.54
C ARG A 122 -7.50 25.77 17.77
N ARG A 123 -7.50 25.92 16.44
CA ARG A 123 -8.63 25.55 15.56
C ARG A 123 -9.02 24.06 15.60
N LEU A 124 -8.10 23.19 16.02
CA LEU A 124 -8.28 21.73 16.08
C LEU A 124 -8.54 21.22 17.51
N GLN A 125 -8.83 22.09 18.47
CA GLN A 125 -8.99 21.71 19.88
C GLN A 125 -10.02 20.60 20.09
N ASP A 126 -11.17 20.66 19.42
CA ASP A 126 -12.21 19.65 19.59
C ASP A 126 -11.81 18.30 18.96
N LEU A 127 -11.18 18.34 17.78
CA LEU A 127 -10.63 17.14 17.14
C LEU A 127 -9.52 16.50 17.98
N ALA A 128 -8.67 17.30 18.63
CA ALA A 128 -7.62 16.81 19.51
C ALA A 128 -8.20 16.08 20.73
N LYS A 129 -9.29 16.60 21.32
CA LYS A 129 -10.01 15.92 22.42
C LYS A 129 -10.63 14.61 21.95
N GLU A 130 -11.25 14.60 20.78
CA GLU A 130 -11.81 13.38 20.17
C GLU A 130 -10.74 12.33 19.91
N LEU A 131 -9.57 12.74 19.40
CA LEU A 131 -8.43 11.85 19.16
C LEU A 131 -7.96 11.20 20.46
N VAL A 132 -7.76 11.97 21.53
CA VAL A 132 -7.33 11.42 22.83
C VAL A 132 -8.34 10.40 23.35
N LYS A 133 -9.64 10.71 23.26
CA LYS A 133 -10.71 9.80 23.66
C LYS A 133 -10.72 8.51 22.83
N ALA A 134 -10.53 8.63 21.52
CA ALA A 134 -10.45 7.48 20.62
C ALA A 134 -9.23 6.61 20.94
N MET A 135 -8.06 7.22 21.17
CA MET A 135 -6.85 6.52 21.58
C MET A 135 -7.05 5.79 22.91
N GLU A 136 -7.58 6.44 23.94
CA GLU A 136 -7.87 5.79 25.22
C GLU A 136 -8.80 4.58 25.05
N SER A 137 -9.86 4.71 24.24
CA SER A 137 -10.81 3.63 23.98
C SER A 137 -10.21 2.45 23.20
N SER A 138 -9.34 2.70 22.23
CA SER A 138 -8.73 1.64 21.42
C SER A 138 -7.52 0.98 22.10
N CYS A 139 -6.72 1.74 22.85
CA CYS A 139 -5.51 1.24 23.48
C CYS A 139 -5.80 0.39 24.73
N GLY A 140 -6.91 0.66 25.43
CA GLY A 140 -7.32 -0.08 26.63
C GLY A 140 -7.45 -1.59 26.39
N PRO A 141 -8.31 -2.05 25.45
CA PRO A 141 -8.46 -3.46 25.10
C PRO A 141 -7.16 -4.09 24.60
N MET A 142 -6.33 -3.32 23.88
CA MET A 142 -5.01 -3.76 23.42
C MET A 142 -3.99 -3.95 24.55
N GLY A 143 -4.34 -3.61 25.80
CA GLY A 143 -3.46 -3.73 26.96
C GLY A 143 -2.39 -2.64 27.03
N MET A 144 -2.55 -1.55 26.28
CA MET A 144 -1.66 -0.39 26.32
C MET A 144 -2.25 0.69 27.22
N ARG A 145 -1.62 0.94 28.36
CA ARG A 145 -2.03 2.03 29.25
C ARG A 145 -1.59 3.37 28.65
N LEU A 146 -2.56 4.25 28.40
CA LEU A 146 -2.33 5.61 27.94
C LEU A 146 -2.55 6.57 29.11
N SER A 147 -1.51 7.28 29.53
CA SER A 147 -1.68 8.40 30.47
C SER A 147 -2.24 9.62 29.75
N ARG A 148 -2.83 10.57 30.49
CA ARG A 148 -3.29 11.83 29.89
C ARG A 148 -2.11 12.60 29.31
N PRO A 149 -2.19 13.09 28.06
CA PRO A 149 -1.12 13.86 27.45
C PRO A 149 -0.92 15.19 28.14
N VAL A 150 0.31 15.70 28.07
CA VAL A 150 0.54 17.14 28.20
C VAL A 150 0.03 17.79 26.92
N VAL A 151 -0.89 18.73 27.04
CA VAL A 151 -1.51 19.40 25.90
C VAL A 151 -0.85 20.74 25.69
N VAL A 152 -0.38 21.00 24.47
CA VAL A 152 0.18 22.30 24.08
C VAL A 152 -0.57 22.86 22.89
N GLU A 153 -1.26 23.98 23.14
CA GLU A 153 -2.01 24.70 22.14
C GLU A 153 -1.10 25.70 21.41
N LEU A 154 -1.05 25.60 20.08
CA LEU A 154 -0.34 26.56 19.22
C LEU A 154 -1.27 27.68 18.78
N LYS A 155 -0.69 28.89 18.72
CA LYS A 155 -1.38 30.10 18.26
C LYS A 155 -1.59 30.13 16.74
N ASP A 156 -0.69 29.51 15.98
CA ASP A 156 -0.73 29.43 14.52
C ASP A 156 -0.18 28.09 14.00
N ASP A 157 -0.42 27.80 12.72
CA ASP A 157 0.00 26.58 12.05
C ASP A 157 1.40 26.70 11.42
N ARG A 158 2.21 27.71 11.81
CA ARG A 158 3.51 27.95 11.18
C ARG A 158 4.52 26.93 11.67
N ILE A 159 5.32 26.40 10.74
CA ILE A 159 6.37 25.41 11.03
C ILE A 159 7.32 25.90 12.14
N GLU A 160 7.66 27.19 12.15
CA GLU A 160 8.49 27.81 13.19
C GLU A 160 7.88 27.71 14.58
N THR A 161 6.55 27.81 14.69
CA THR A 161 5.82 27.73 15.96
C THR A 161 5.80 26.30 16.48
N TYR A 162 5.69 25.30 15.61
CA TYR A 162 5.88 23.89 15.98
C TYR A 162 7.30 23.63 16.48
N ALA A 163 8.32 24.10 15.75
CA ALA A 163 9.73 23.87 16.06
C ALA A 163 10.18 24.53 17.38
N LYS A 164 9.56 25.64 17.80
CA LYS A 164 9.87 26.31 19.08
C LYS A 164 9.21 25.67 20.29
N THR A 165 8.21 24.81 20.07
CA THR A 165 7.34 24.28 21.12
C THR A 165 7.73 22.86 21.55
N ILE A 166 8.54 22.17 20.74
CA ILE A 166 9.10 20.83 20.97
C ILE A 166 10.56 21.01 21.42
#